data_AF-A0A4R5PKR2-F1
#
_entry.id   AF-A0A4R5PKR2-F1
#
_cell.length_a   1.000
_cell.length_b   1.000
_cell.length_c   1.000
_cell.angle_alpha   90.00
_cell.angle_beta   90.00
_cell.angle_gamma   90.00
#
_symmetry.space_group_name_H-M   'P 1'
#
loop_
_entity.id
_entity.type
_entity.pdbx_description
1 polymer ?
#
loop_
_entity_poly.entity_id
_entity_poly.type
_entity_poly.pdbx_seq_one_letter_code
_entity_poly.pdbx_strand_id
1 'polypeptide(L)'
;MKASGDTIRLHGDDNVVIALADLAAGSVVDGVAAPLPQTISRGHKIATRDVAAGENIIRYGQIIGQAKSAISTGEHVHVHNLGMSEHSRDYGFASQNAKLPPIDETRTFMGYKRADGRYGTRNYLGILTSVNCSGSVAKFIAEAAEKSGLLDEFPNIDGIVPITHGTGCGMSGSNEGYATLFRTLSGYAQHPNFGGILLVGLGCEVMQLSDLVGGRPIRADGALRYMTIQHVGGTRKTIEKGLSELRGVAEIANQARREEAPISEIVVGMQCGGSDGYSGITANPALGHASDLLVRHGGTTILSETSEIYGAEHLLTRRAATVEIGEKLIERIRWWEDYTERNGGEMDNNPSPGNKRGGLTTILEKSLGATAKSGTAPLNGVYLFGEKIDTRGFVFMDSPGFDPCSVTGQVASGANLIVFTTGRGSVSGWKPTPGIKIATNSEMYGRMSDDMDLNCGDIVTEGVAIEDKGRELFELMIRVASGERTKSEELGFGGVEFVPWQIGAVM
;
A
#
# COMPACT_ATOMS: atom_id res chain seq x y z
N MET A 1 -9.67 -1.33 25.09
CA MET A 1 -10.94 -1.84 24.53
C MET A 1 -11.49 -2.93 25.45
N LYS A 2 -12.80 -2.97 25.73
CA LYS A 2 -13.44 -4.14 26.37
C LYS A 2 -14.15 -4.92 25.27
N ALA A 3 -13.55 -6.01 24.82
CA ALA A 3 -14.21 -7.00 23.97
C ALA A 3 -14.86 -8.04 24.89
N SER A 4 -16.04 -7.71 25.41
CA SER A 4 -16.91 -8.69 26.07
C SER A 4 -18.31 -8.38 25.57
N GLY A 5 -18.78 -9.14 24.58
CA GLY A 5 -20.10 -8.96 24.00
C GLY A 5 -20.11 -8.98 22.47
N ASP A 6 -21.32 -9.00 21.92
CA ASP A 6 -21.61 -9.00 20.48
C ASP A 6 -21.32 -7.66 19.78
N THR A 7 -20.80 -6.67 20.51
CA THR A 7 -20.51 -5.32 20.03
C THR A 7 -19.20 -4.78 20.60
N ILE A 8 -18.64 -3.74 19.96
CA ILE A 8 -17.50 -2.97 20.47
C ILE A 8 -17.74 -1.47 20.40
N ARG A 9 -17.37 -0.79 21.49
CA ARG A 9 -17.28 0.67 21.59
C ARG A 9 -15.81 1.08 21.55
N LEU A 10 -15.47 2.00 20.65
CA LEU A 10 -14.07 2.36 20.40
C LEU A 10 -13.61 3.53 21.28
N HIS A 11 -14.49 4.48 21.54
CA HIS A 11 -14.26 5.62 22.42
C HIS A 11 -15.46 5.87 23.35
N GLY A 12 -15.21 6.50 24.50
CA GLY A 12 -16.26 6.83 25.48
C GLY A 12 -17.33 7.76 24.92
N ASP A 13 -16.91 8.70 24.07
CA ASP A 13 -17.79 9.71 23.45
C ASP A 13 -18.55 9.20 22.22
N ASP A 14 -18.30 7.96 21.78
CA ASP A 14 -19.01 7.41 20.63
C ASP A 14 -20.53 7.40 20.89
N ASN A 15 -21.35 7.65 19.87
CA ASN A 15 -22.80 7.45 19.96
C ASN A 15 -23.28 6.25 19.13
N VAL A 16 -22.31 5.45 18.66
CA VAL A 16 -22.52 4.17 18.00
C VAL A 16 -21.61 3.09 18.59
N VAL A 17 -22.02 1.83 18.45
CA VAL A 17 -21.17 0.65 18.62
C VAL A 17 -21.11 -0.13 17.31
N ILE A 18 -20.10 -0.99 17.17
CA ILE A 18 -19.92 -1.84 15.98
C ILE A 18 -20.35 -3.26 16.33
N ALA A 19 -21.16 -3.88 15.49
CA ALA A 19 -21.53 -5.29 15.62
C ALA A 19 -20.32 -6.20 15.36
N LEU A 20 -20.04 -7.14 16.27
CA LEU A 20 -18.97 -8.13 16.14
C LEU A 20 -19.44 -9.48 15.58
N ALA A 21 -20.75 -9.63 15.40
CA ALA A 21 -21.43 -10.78 14.80
C ALA A 21 -22.66 -10.31 14.02
N ASP A 22 -23.33 -11.22 13.31
CA ASP A 22 -24.65 -10.94 12.73
C ASP A 22 -25.71 -11.02 13.83
N LEU A 23 -26.39 -9.90 14.09
CA LEU A 23 -27.30 -9.72 15.22
C LEU A 23 -28.73 -9.73 14.74
N ALA A 24 -29.58 -10.59 15.29
CA ALA A 24 -30.98 -10.70 14.90
C ALA A 24 -31.83 -9.55 15.47
N ALA A 25 -32.91 -9.18 14.77
CA ALA A 25 -33.94 -8.33 15.34
C ALA A 25 -34.47 -8.90 16.68
N GLY A 26 -34.69 -8.03 17.66
CA GLY A 26 -35.10 -8.37 19.01
C GLY A 26 -33.98 -8.75 19.97
N SER A 27 -32.73 -8.88 19.49
CA SER A 27 -31.58 -9.17 20.36
C SER A 27 -31.31 -7.99 21.31
N VAL A 28 -30.97 -8.30 22.56
CA VAL A 28 -30.43 -7.33 23.53
C VAL A 28 -28.92 -7.49 23.51
N VAL A 29 -28.20 -6.41 23.21
CA VAL A 29 -26.75 -6.45 22.99
C VAL A 29 -26.05 -5.41 23.86
N ASP A 30 -24.81 -5.70 24.24
CA ASP A 30 -24.05 -4.83 25.13
C ASP A 30 -23.86 -3.43 24.53
N GLY A 31 -23.97 -2.41 25.39
CA GLY A 31 -23.81 -1.01 24.99
C GLY A 31 -25.02 -0.37 24.30
N VAL A 32 -26.13 -1.10 24.11
CA VAL A 32 -27.38 -0.59 23.53
C VAL A 32 -28.52 -0.80 24.52
N ALA A 33 -29.23 0.27 24.89
CA ALA A 33 -30.23 0.23 25.95
C ALA A 33 -31.59 -0.38 25.55
N ALA A 34 -31.76 -0.79 24.28
CA ALA A 34 -33.00 -1.29 23.72
C ALA A 34 -32.76 -2.53 22.83
N PRO A 35 -33.75 -3.44 22.70
CA PRO A 35 -33.68 -4.52 21.72
C PRO A 35 -33.53 -3.98 20.29
N LEU A 36 -32.77 -4.69 19.46
CA LEU A 36 -32.53 -4.26 18.08
C LEU A 36 -33.84 -4.26 17.25
N PRO A 37 -34.23 -3.16 16.60
CA PRO A 37 -35.45 -3.10 15.79
C PRO A 37 -35.34 -3.87 14.46
N GLN A 38 -34.10 -4.15 14.00
CA GLN A 38 -33.82 -4.92 12.80
C GLN A 38 -32.60 -5.81 12.98
N THR A 39 -32.42 -6.76 12.05
CA THR A 39 -31.17 -7.50 11.92
C THR A 39 -30.04 -6.56 11.49
N ILE A 40 -28.88 -6.68 12.13
CA ILE A 40 -27.69 -5.88 11.85
C ILE A 40 -26.52 -6.82 11.56
N SER A 41 -25.92 -6.67 10.37
CA SER A 41 -24.79 -7.50 9.95
C SER A 41 -23.52 -7.16 10.74
N ARG A 42 -22.62 -8.14 10.85
CA ARG A 42 -21.28 -7.93 11.42
C ARG A 42 -20.56 -6.75 10.75
N GLY A 43 -19.83 -5.96 11.53
CA GLY A 43 -19.06 -4.80 11.08
C GLY A 43 -19.88 -3.53 10.87
N HIS A 44 -21.22 -3.60 11.00
CA HIS A 44 -22.10 -2.44 10.86
C HIS A 44 -22.30 -1.73 12.21
N LYS A 45 -22.79 -0.48 12.14
CA LYS A 45 -22.96 0.41 13.30
C LYS A 45 -24.37 0.34 13.87
N ILE A 46 -24.47 0.44 15.19
CA ILE A 46 -25.72 0.46 15.96
C ILE A 46 -25.75 1.75 16.78
N ALA A 47 -26.83 2.52 16.68
CA ALA A 47 -27.02 3.72 17.49
C ALA A 47 -27.18 3.34 18.97
N THR A 48 -26.45 4.00 19.87
CA THR A 48 -26.48 3.66 21.31
C THR A 48 -27.43 4.54 22.11
N ARG A 49 -27.98 5.56 21.45
CA ARG A 49 -29.01 6.48 21.93
C ARG A 49 -29.76 7.03 20.71
N ASP A 50 -30.85 7.76 20.96
CA ASP A 50 -31.53 8.51 19.91
C ASP A 50 -30.61 9.64 19.40
N VAL A 51 -30.63 9.85 18.09
CA VAL A 51 -29.85 10.86 17.37
C VAL A 51 -30.81 11.68 16.50
N ALA A 52 -30.82 12.99 16.65
CA ALA A 52 -31.67 13.87 15.86
C ALA A 52 -31.17 14.03 14.42
N ALA A 53 -32.06 14.39 13.49
CA ALA A 53 -31.65 14.76 12.13
C ALA A 53 -30.67 15.95 12.17
N GLY A 54 -29.57 15.85 11.42
CA GLY A 54 -28.46 16.83 11.41
C GLY A 54 -27.47 16.68 12.56
N GLU A 55 -27.72 15.82 13.55
CA GLU A 55 -26.80 15.59 14.64
C GLU A 55 -25.62 14.71 14.21
N ASN A 56 -24.44 14.96 14.80
CA ASN A 56 -23.21 14.25 14.47
C ASN A 56 -23.23 12.80 14.93
N ILE A 57 -22.79 11.89 14.07
CA ILE A 57 -22.43 10.52 14.45
C ILE A 57 -20.95 10.49 14.80
N ILE A 58 -20.64 9.95 15.98
CA ILE A 58 -19.30 9.95 16.57
C ILE A 58 -18.81 8.51 16.70
N ARG A 59 -17.66 8.23 16.09
CA ARG A 59 -16.92 6.95 16.15
C ARG A 59 -15.43 7.26 16.28
N TYR A 60 -14.69 6.48 17.07
CA TYR A 60 -13.30 6.79 17.44
C TYR A 60 -13.15 8.13 18.19
N GLY A 61 -14.23 8.63 18.81
CA GLY A 61 -14.28 9.97 19.39
C GLY A 61 -14.24 11.10 18.34
N GLN A 62 -14.41 10.78 17.05
CA GLN A 62 -14.39 11.72 15.94
C GLN A 62 -15.72 11.73 15.20
N ILE A 63 -16.05 12.86 14.58
CA ILE A 63 -17.25 12.98 13.74
C ILE A 63 -17.01 12.19 12.46
N ILE A 64 -17.89 11.21 12.19
CA ILE A 64 -17.85 10.43 10.95
C ILE A 64 -18.94 10.83 9.95
N GLY A 65 -19.77 11.81 10.31
CA GLY A 65 -20.84 12.34 9.48
C GLY A 65 -22.02 12.82 10.31
N GLN A 66 -23.12 13.14 9.65
CA GLN A 66 -24.36 13.59 10.27
C GLN A 66 -25.55 12.71 9.90
N ALA A 67 -26.49 12.59 10.82
CA ALA A 67 -27.72 11.86 10.60
C ALA A 67 -28.61 12.57 9.55
N LYS A 68 -29.01 11.86 8.49
CA LYS A 68 -29.89 12.39 7.43
C LYS A 68 -31.35 12.51 7.89
N SER A 69 -31.71 11.72 8.89
CA SER A 69 -33.01 11.67 9.55
C SER A 69 -32.80 11.39 11.03
N ALA A 70 -33.85 11.48 11.85
CA ALA A 70 -33.76 10.96 13.20
C ALA A 70 -33.43 9.45 13.16
N ILE A 71 -32.59 9.00 14.09
CA ILE A 71 -32.15 7.61 14.25
C ILE A 71 -32.47 7.20 15.68
N SER A 72 -33.23 6.13 15.86
CA SER A 72 -33.62 5.64 17.19
C SER A 72 -32.51 4.78 17.81
N THR A 73 -32.50 4.68 19.14
CA THR A 73 -31.62 3.76 19.87
C THR A 73 -31.78 2.33 19.34
N GLY A 74 -30.66 1.64 19.08
CA GLY A 74 -30.63 0.29 18.52
C GLY A 74 -30.74 0.23 16.99
N GLU A 75 -31.04 1.34 16.32
CA GLU A 75 -31.17 1.38 14.87
C GLU A 75 -29.82 1.22 14.17
N HIS A 76 -29.85 0.56 13.01
CA HIS A 76 -28.71 0.39 12.11
C HIS A 76 -28.30 1.73 11.48
N VAL A 77 -27.08 2.18 11.78
CA VAL A 77 -26.52 3.42 11.22
C VAL A 77 -25.72 3.12 9.96
N HIS A 78 -26.22 3.55 8.79
CA HIS A 78 -25.60 3.26 7.50
C HIS A 78 -25.94 4.28 6.41
N VAL A 79 -25.60 4.00 5.14
CA VAL A 79 -25.71 4.95 4.01
C VAL A 79 -27.11 5.57 3.82
N HIS A 80 -28.16 4.91 4.28
CA HIS A 80 -29.55 5.39 4.18
C HIS A 80 -29.88 6.50 5.20
N ASN A 81 -29.26 6.50 6.38
CA ASN A 81 -29.53 7.45 7.47
C ASN A 81 -28.28 8.24 7.95
N LEU A 82 -27.09 7.98 7.43
CA LEU A 82 -25.85 8.72 7.68
C LEU A 82 -25.31 9.33 6.38
N GLY A 83 -24.91 10.60 6.42
CA GLY A 83 -24.29 11.34 5.32
C GLY A 83 -23.01 12.05 5.74
N MET A 84 -22.26 12.54 4.75
CA MET A 84 -21.11 13.40 4.99
C MET A 84 -21.51 14.68 5.71
N SER A 85 -20.67 15.11 6.64
CA SER A 85 -20.72 16.43 7.26
C SER A 85 -19.59 17.31 6.71
N GLU A 86 -19.68 18.63 6.94
CA GLU A 86 -18.51 19.48 6.79
C GLU A 86 -17.39 19.01 7.75
N HIS A 87 -16.14 19.03 7.29
CA HIS A 87 -14.99 18.65 8.10
C HIS A 87 -14.23 19.91 8.55
N SER A 88 -13.68 19.86 9.77
CA SER A 88 -12.90 20.96 10.34
C SER A 88 -11.62 21.19 9.54
N ARG A 89 -11.32 22.47 9.26
CA ARG A 89 -10.06 22.90 8.61
C ARG A 89 -8.95 23.25 9.61
N ASP A 90 -9.11 22.91 10.88
CA ASP A 90 -8.01 23.02 11.84
C ASP A 90 -7.06 21.83 11.71
N TYR A 91 -6.01 22.02 10.91
CA TYR A 91 -4.96 21.03 10.68
C TYR A 91 -3.94 20.93 11.82
N GLY A 92 -3.88 21.91 12.73
CA GLY A 92 -2.97 21.91 13.88
C GLY A 92 -1.53 21.47 13.58
N PHE A 93 -0.93 21.96 12.49
CA PHE A 93 0.36 21.49 11.98
C PHE A 93 1.44 21.35 13.08
N ALA A 94 2.05 20.17 13.17
CA ALA A 94 3.10 19.82 14.14
C ALA A 94 2.75 20.04 15.63
N SER A 95 1.47 20.25 15.97
CA SER A 95 1.04 20.55 17.36
C SER A 95 1.12 19.37 18.33
N GLN A 96 1.24 18.15 17.81
CA GLN A 96 1.25 16.88 18.58
C GLN A 96 2.40 15.98 18.13
N ASN A 97 3.52 16.57 17.70
CA ASN A 97 4.71 15.82 17.33
C ASN A 97 5.38 15.23 18.58
N ALA A 98 5.29 13.91 18.75
CA ALA A 98 5.95 13.17 19.81
C ALA A 98 6.84 12.08 19.21
N LYS A 99 8.14 12.09 19.53
CA LYS A 99 9.06 11.04 19.10
C LYS A 99 8.69 9.72 19.79
N LEU A 100 8.81 8.62 19.05
CA LEU A 100 8.72 7.29 19.65
C LEU A 100 9.87 7.07 20.65
N PRO A 101 9.64 6.31 21.72
CA PRO A 101 10.70 5.95 22.65
C PRO A 101 11.79 5.16 21.91
N PRO A 102 13.08 5.34 22.24
CA PRO A 102 14.16 4.60 21.60
C PRO A 102 14.03 3.09 21.83
N ILE A 103 14.73 2.31 21.02
CA ILE A 103 14.91 0.88 21.23
C ILE A 103 16.39 0.55 21.06
N ASP A 104 16.98 -0.10 22.07
CA ASP A 104 18.42 -0.39 22.11
C ASP A 104 18.75 -1.79 21.56
N GLU A 105 17.72 -2.58 21.26
CA GLU A 105 17.87 -3.91 20.68
C GLU A 105 18.31 -3.81 19.21
N THR A 106 19.46 -4.41 18.90
CA THR A 106 19.92 -4.54 17.53
C THR A 106 19.22 -5.73 16.88
N ARG A 107 18.61 -5.50 15.71
CA ARG A 107 17.91 -6.51 14.93
C ARG A 107 18.37 -6.47 13.48
N THR A 108 18.43 -7.63 12.85
CA THR A 108 18.89 -7.79 11.46
C THR A 108 17.91 -8.62 10.64
N PHE A 109 18.07 -8.58 9.32
CA PHE A 109 17.44 -9.47 8.36
C PHE A 109 18.49 -9.92 7.32
N MET A 110 18.21 -11.00 6.58
CA MET A 110 19.11 -11.52 5.55
C MET A 110 18.83 -10.88 4.19
N GLY A 111 19.55 -9.82 3.81
CA GLY A 111 19.31 -9.05 2.59
C GLY A 111 20.40 -9.18 1.52
N TYR A 112 20.11 -8.76 0.30
CA TYR A 112 21.07 -8.66 -0.81
C TYR A 112 21.64 -7.25 -0.89
N LYS A 113 22.89 -7.06 -0.46
CA LYS A 113 23.57 -5.77 -0.55
C LYS A 113 23.78 -5.33 -1.99
N ARG A 114 23.54 -4.05 -2.25
CA ARG A 114 23.73 -3.41 -3.56
C ARG A 114 24.90 -2.43 -3.53
N ALA A 115 25.43 -2.11 -4.71
CA ALA A 115 26.58 -1.22 -4.86
C ALA A 115 26.33 0.21 -4.35
N ASP A 116 25.07 0.64 -4.26
CA ASP A 116 24.66 1.93 -3.73
C ASP A 116 24.41 1.93 -2.21
N GLY A 117 24.71 0.81 -1.53
CA GLY A 117 24.57 0.64 -0.08
C GLY A 117 23.20 0.19 0.39
N ARG A 118 22.17 0.16 -0.48
CA ARG A 118 20.84 -0.35 -0.12
C ARG A 118 20.82 -1.88 -0.11
N TYR A 119 19.77 -2.44 0.47
CA TYR A 119 19.55 -3.89 0.55
C TYR A 119 18.23 -4.30 -0.11
N GLY A 120 18.30 -5.32 -0.96
CA GLY A 120 17.13 -6.01 -1.50
C GLY A 120 16.67 -7.13 -0.58
N THR A 121 15.37 -7.32 -0.44
CA THR A 121 14.75 -8.52 0.18
C THR A 121 14.63 -9.67 -0.83
N ARG A 122 14.73 -9.35 -2.13
CA ARG A 122 14.77 -10.27 -3.27
C ARG A 122 15.88 -9.89 -4.25
N ASN A 123 16.18 -10.77 -5.19
CA ASN A 123 17.20 -10.66 -6.22
C ASN A 123 16.63 -11.11 -7.58
N TYR A 124 15.68 -10.35 -8.10
CA TYR A 124 15.09 -10.58 -9.42
C TYR A 124 15.94 -9.99 -10.55
N LEU A 125 15.78 -10.53 -11.75
CA LEU A 125 16.13 -9.84 -13.00
C LEU A 125 14.87 -9.17 -13.55
N GLY A 126 14.92 -7.87 -13.81
CA GLY A 126 13.80 -7.13 -14.40
C GLY A 126 13.97 -6.96 -15.90
N ILE A 127 12.90 -7.15 -16.68
CA ILE A 127 12.82 -6.70 -18.07
C ILE A 127 11.86 -5.52 -18.13
N LEU A 128 12.40 -4.31 -18.03
CA LEU A 128 11.62 -3.08 -17.95
C LEU A 128 11.32 -2.54 -19.34
N THR A 129 10.10 -2.08 -19.58
CA THR A 129 9.74 -1.44 -20.85
C THR A 129 9.62 0.07 -20.70
N SER A 130 10.02 0.84 -21.73
CA SER A 130 9.71 2.28 -21.82
C SER A 130 8.33 2.57 -22.40
N VAL A 131 7.76 1.61 -23.13
CA VAL A 131 6.53 1.80 -23.91
C VAL A 131 5.78 0.48 -24.13
N ASN A 132 4.46 0.56 -24.25
CA ASN A 132 3.58 -0.57 -24.57
C ASN A 132 4.06 -1.44 -25.75
N CYS A 133 4.57 -0.84 -26.83
CA CYS A 133 5.03 -1.57 -28.01
C CYS A 133 6.20 -2.54 -27.74
N SER A 134 6.92 -2.36 -26.64
CA SER A 134 7.98 -3.27 -26.20
C SER A 134 7.50 -4.34 -25.20
N GLY A 135 6.27 -4.23 -24.70
CA GLY A 135 5.65 -5.13 -23.72
C GLY A 135 5.67 -6.60 -24.13
N SER A 136 5.19 -6.92 -25.33
CA SER A 136 5.18 -8.30 -25.82
C SER A 136 6.59 -8.87 -25.99
N VAL A 137 7.54 -8.05 -26.47
CA VAL A 137 8.93 -8.48 -26.64
C VAL A 137 9.59 -8.78 -25.30
N ALA A 138 9.33 -7.96 -24.27
CA ALA A 138 9.81 -8.21 -22.91
C ALA A 138 9.29 -9.55 -22.36
N LYS A 139 7.99 -9.82 -22.54
CA LYS A 139 7.38 -11.10 -22.14
C LYS A 139 7.98 -12.28 -22.90
N PHE A 140 8.16 -12.17 -24.21
CA PHE A 140 8.78 -13.23 -25.01
C PHE A 140 10.23 -13.52 -24.61
N ILE A 141 11.00 -12.49 -24.21
CA ILE A 141 12.35 -12.69 -23.67
C ILE A 141 12.29 -13.48 -22.35
N ALA A 142 11.41 -13.09 -21.41
CA ALA A 142 11.25 -13.82 -20.14
C ALA A 142 10.86 -15.28 -20.37
N GLU A 143 9.84 -15.53 -21.19
CA GLU A 143 9.38 -16.88 -21.53
C GLU A 143 10.49 -17.71 -22.21
N ALA A 144 11.28 -17.10 -23.10
CA ALA A 144 12.37 -17.79 -23.77
C ALA A 144 13.50 -18.15 -22.79
N ALA A 145 13.81 -17.28 -21.82
CA ALA A 145 14.80 -17.54 -20.78
C ALA A 145 14.37 -18.65 -19.83
N GLU A 146 13.09 -18.67 -19.44
CA GLU A 146 12.51 -19.76 -18.65
C GLU A 146 12.57 -21.09 -19.42
N LYS A 147 12.13 -21.11 -20.69
CA LYS A 147 12.16 -22.33 -21.53
C LYS A 147 13.56 -22.87 -21.79
N SER A 148 14.58 -22.01 -21.80
CA SER A 148 15.97 -22.43 -21.96
C SER A 148 16.64 -22.92 -20.68
N GLY A 149 15.97 -22.81 -19.52
CA GLY A 149 16.57 -23.12 -18.22
C GLY A 149 17.66 -22.13 -17.80
N LEU A 150 17.61 -20.86 -18.27
CA LEU A 150 18.70 -19.91 -18.05
C LEU A 150 19.03 -19.73 -16.56
N LEU A 151 18.01 -19.71 -15.71
CA LEU A 151 18.17 -19.51 -14.26
C LEU A 151 18.73 -20.73 -13.51
N ASP A 152 18.76 -21.92 -14.12
CA ASP A 152 19.30 -23.13 -13.48
C ASP A 152 20.80 -22.98 -13.16
N GLU A 153 21.49 -22.09 -13.88
CA GLU A 153 22.91 -21.74 -13.67
C GLU A 153 23.12 -20.66 -12.59
N PHE A 154 22.06 -19.99 -12.13
CA PHE A 154 22.14 -18.80 -11.27
C PHE A 154 21.29 -18.94 -9.99
N PRO A 155 21.74 -19.73 -9.00
CA PRO A 155 20.93 -20.11 -7.83
C PRO A 155 20.59 -18.95 -6.87
N ASN A 156 21.27 -17.80 -6.97
CA ASN A 156 20.98 -16.64 -6.14
C ASN A 156 19.95 -15.68 -6.76
N ILE A 157 19.35 -16.04 -7.90
CA ILE A 157 18.36 -15.22 -8.61
C ILE A 157 16.95 -15.75 -8.34
N ASP A 158 16.07 -14.90 -7.84
CA ASP A 158 14.71 -15.30 -7.44
C ASP A 158 13.74 -15.47 -8.63
N GLY A 159 14.12 -14.96 -9.81
CA GLY A 159 13.33 -15.09 -11.03
C GLY A 159 13.60 -13.98 -12.06
N ILE A 160 12.89 -14.06 -13.18
CA ILE A 160 12.84 -13.01 -14.21
C ILE A 160 11.44 -12.38 -14.20
N VAL A 161 11.37 -11.05 -14.17
CA VAL A 161 10.10 -10.33 -14.08
C VAL A 161 9.98 -9.35 -15.24
N PRO A 162 9.06 -9.59 -16.20
CA PRO A 162 8.72 -8.59 -17.21
C PRO A 162 7.88 -7.48 -16.55
N ILE A 163 8.37 -6.24 -16.62
CA ILE A 163 7.72 -5.05 -16.08
C ILE A 163 7.18 -4.24 -17.25
N THR A 164 5.92 -4.53 -17.62
CA THR A 164 5.28 -4.00 -18.84
C THR A 164 4.10 -3.09 -18.51
N HIS A 165 3.91 -1.99 -19.24
CA HIS A 165 2.79 -1.06 -19.05
C HIS A 165 2.18 -0.62 -20.39
N GLY A 166 0.96 -0.07 -20.33
CA GLY A 166 0.18 0.35 -21.52
C GLY A 166 0.48 1.77 -22.03
N THR A 167 1.41 2.50 -21.42
CA THR A 167 1.67 3.94 -21.70
C THR A 167 3.03 4.15 -22.38
N GLY A 168 3.57 5.38 -22.37
CA GLY A 168 4.88 5.74 -22.97
C GLY A 168 4.80 6.33 -24.39
N CYS A 169 3.65 6.21 -25.03
CA CYS A 169 3.28 6.87 -26.29
C CYS A 169 1.92 7.55 -26.15
N GLY A 170 1.59 8.49 -27.06
CA GLY A 170 0.30 9.18 -27.07
C GLY A 170 0.07 10.12 -25.87
N MET A 171 1.13 10.43 -25.10
CA MET A 171 1.09 11.33 -23.96
C MET A 171 1.94 12.58 -24.21
N SER A 172 1.74 13.64 -23.42
CA SER A 172 2.62 14.81 -23.43
C SER A 172 4.03 14.44 -22.97
N GLY A 173 5.04 15.12 -23.50
CA GLY A 173 6.46 14.91 -23.15
C GLY A 173 6.96 15.75 -21.97
N SER A 174 6.12 16.56 -21.32
CA SER A 174 6.58 17.55 -20.33
C SER A 174 5.60 17.88 -19.19
N ASN A 175 4.52 17.11 -19.04
CA ASN A 175 3.52 17.34 -17.99
C ASN A 175 3.65 16.37 -16.81
N GLU A 176 2.75 16.48 -15.82
CA GLU A 176 2.76 15.63 -14.62
C GLU A 176 2.63 14.14 -14.94
N GLY A 177 1.89 13.77 -15.98
CA GLY A 177 1.79 12.38 -16.44
C GLY A 177 3.13 11.82 -16.92
N TYR A 178 3.88 12.61 -17.68
CA TYR A 178 5.24 12.26 -18.09
C TYR A 178 6.18 12.14 -16.88
N ALA A 179 6.17 13.14 -15.99
CA ALA A 179 7.01 13.15 -14.80
C ALA A 179 6.71 11.96 -13.87
N THR A 180 5.44 11.61 -13.70
CA THR A 180 4.99 10.45 -12.92
C THR A 180 5.48 9.13 -13.51
N LEU A 181 5.31 8.94 -14.82
CA LEU A 181 5.81 7.74 -15.49
C LEU A 181 7.35 7.66 -15.41
N PHE A 182 8.04 8.78 -15.60
CA PHE A 182 9.49 8.87 -15.50
C PHE A 182 10.00 8.45 -14.12
N ARG A 183 9.42 9.01 -13.04
CA ARG A 183 9.74 8.64 -11.65
C ARG A 183 9.50 7.15 -11.42
N THR A 184 8.36 6.64 -11.90
CA THR A 184 7.98 5.22 -11.75
C THR A 184 9.00 4.28 -12.38
N LEU A 185 9.32 4.48 -13.67
CA LEU A 185 10.27 3.63 -14.39
C LEU A 185 11.70 3.78 -13.84
N SER A 186 12.11 5.01 -13.51
CA SER A 186 13.43 5.27 -12.90
C SER A 186 13.59 4.58 -11.54
N GLY A 187 12.52 4.57 -10.74
CA GLY A 187 12.45 3.89 -9.45
C GLY A 187 12.62 2.38 -9.60
N TYR A 188 11.83 1.76 -10.48
CA TYR A 188 11.96 0.32 -10.79
C TYR A 188 13.35 -0.04 -11.34
N ALA A 189 13.92 0.78 -12.23
CA ALA A 189 15.25 0.54 -12.80
C ALA A 189 16.38 0.53 -11.74
N GLN A 190 16.16 1.20 -10.61
CA GLN A 190 17.10 1.32 -9.50
C GLN A 190 16.66 0.54 -8.26
N HIS A 191 15.59 -0.24 -8.32
CA HIS A 191 15.02 -0.85 -7.13
C HIS A 191 15.94 -1.94 -6.56
N PRO A 192 16.18 -1.98 -5.22
CA PRO A 192 17.14 -2.92 -4.64
C PRO A 192 16.73 -4.39 -4.75
N ASN A 193 15.44 -4.69 -4.98
CA ASN A 193 15.02 -6.07 -5.26
C ASN A 193 15.38 -6.57 -6.67
N PHE A 194 15.90 -5.70 -7.54
CA PHE A 194 16.49 -6.13 -8.80
C PHE A 194 18.01 -6.23 -8.68
N GLY A 195 18.53 -7.44 -8.87
CA GLY A 195 19.96 -7.69 -9.05
C GLY A 195 20.47 -7.11 -10.36
N GLY A 196 19.59 -7.00 -11.37
CA GLY A 196 19.86 -6.29 -12.60
C GLY A 196 18.62 -6.09 -13.48
N ILE A 197 18.76 -5.21 -14.47
CA ILE A 197 17.68 -4.74 -15.36
C ILE A 197 18.11 -4.82 -16.81
N LEU A 198 17.25 -5.36 -17.65
CA LEU A 198 17.26 -5.19 -19.10
C LEU A 198 16.13 -4.23 -19.50
N LEU A 199 16.48 -3.04 -19.95
CA LEU A 199 15.53 -2.03 -20.42
C LEU A 199 15.29 -2.19 -21.93
N VAL A 200 14.04 -2.38 -22.34
CA VAL A 200 13.65 -2.60 -23.73
C VAL A 200 12.73 -1.47 -24.17
N GLY A 201 13.11 -0.77 -25.24
CA GLY A 201 12.28 0.24 -25.90
C GLY A 201 11.92 -0.15 -27.32
N LEU A 202 10.98 0.58 -27.94
CA LEU A 202 10.71 0.41 -29.37
C LEU A 202 11.79 1.13 -30.19
N GLY A 203 12.10 2.38 -29.82
CA GLY A 203 13.05 3.28 -30.48
C GLY A 203 12.42 4.58 -31.00
N CYS A 204 11.12 4.80 -30.85
CA CYS A 204 10.40 5.97 -31.38
C CYS A 204 9.34 6.54 -30.42
N GLU A 205 9.33 6.07 -29.17
CA GLU A 205 8.41 6.52 -28.12
C GLU A 205 8.68 7.96 -27.65
N VAL A 206 7.72 8.56 -26.95
CA VAL A 206 7.92 9.92 -26.40
C VAL A 206 8.93 9.87 -25.24
N MET A 207 8.88 8.82 -24.44
CA MET A 207 9.82 8.60 -23.34
C MET A 207 11.06 7.83 -23.82
N GLN A 208 12.07 8.57 -24.28
CA GLN A 208 13.28 7.96 -24.82
C GLN A 208 14.12 7.32 -23.72
N LEU A 209 14.73 6.18 -24.03
CA LEU A 209 15.62 5.46 -23.09
C LEU A 209 16.78 6.35 -22.60
N SER A 210 17.27 7.24 -23.47
CA SER A 210 18.30 8.23 -23.15
C SER A 210 17.92 9.13 -21.98
N ASP A 211 16.64 9.44 -21.83
CA ASP A 211 16.13 10.33 -20.79
C ASP A 211 16.12 9.58 -19.45
N LEU A 212 15.67 8.32 -19.45
CA LEU A 212 15.71 7.43 -18.29
C LEU A 212 17.14 7.18 -17.79
N VAL A 213 18.12 7.12 -18.70
CA VAL A 213 19.54 7.00 -18.34
C VAL A 213 20.22 8.35 -18.05
N GLY A 214 19.62 9.49 -18.42
CA GLY A 214 20.12 10.83 -18.09
C GLY A 214 21.57 11.12 -18.46
N GLY A 215 22.15 10.42 -19.44
CA GLY A 215 23.58 10.49 -19.79
C GLY A 215 24.54 10.02 -18.68
N ARG A 216 24.04 9.35 -17.63
CA ARG A 216 24.82 8.79 -16.51
C ARG A 216 24.54 7.29 -16.39
N PRO A 217 25.42 6.49 -15.78
CA PRO A 217 25.06 5.12 -15.44
C PRO A 217 23.90 5.14 -14.44
N ILE A 218 22.71 4.62 -14.82
CA ILE A 218 21.57 4.44 -13.88
C ILE A 218 22.01 3.57 -12.70
N ARG A 219 22.86 2.58 -12.96
CA ARG A 219 23.52 1.76 -11.94
C ARG A 219 25.02 1.75 -12.16
N ALA A 220 25.78 1.99 -11.10
CA ALA A 220 27.24 2.02 -11.13
C ALA A 220 27.87 0.63 -11.29
N ASP A 221 27.11 -0.44 -10.99
CA ASP A 221 27.53 -1.84 -11.05
C ASP A 221 27.51 -2.44 -12.46
N GLY A 222 27.01 -1.70 -13.45
CA GLY A 222 26.84 -2.20 -14.81
C GLY A 222 25.75 -3.27 -14.95
N ALA A 223 24.91 -3.48 -13.93
CA ALA A 223 23.78 -4.42 -13.96
C ALA A 223 22.53 -3.85 -14.65
N LEU A 224 22.69 -2.77 -15.42
CA LEU A 224 21.68 -2.26 -16.33
C LEU A 224 22.18 -2.35 -17.78
N ARG A 225 21.38 -2.99 -18.63
CA ARG A 225 21.55 -3.06 -20.08
C ARG A 225 20.33 -2.47 -20.76
N TYR A 226 20.48 -1.93 -21.95
CA TYR A 226 19.35 -1.41 -22.72
C TYR A 226 19.47 -1.73 -24.21
N MET A 227 18.32 -1.83 -24.87
CA MET A 227 18.24 -1.99 -26.32
C MET A 227 16.91 -1.51 -26.87
N THR A 228 16.86 -1.22 -28.17
CA THR A 228 15.62 -0.86 -28.87
C THR A 228 15.31 -1.84 -29.99
N ILE A 229 14.04 -2.18 -30.15
CA ILE A 229 13.58 -3.18 -31.13
C ILE A 229 13.91 -2.73 -32.56
N GLN A 230 13.69 -1.46 -32.89
CA GLN A 230 13.96 -0.93 -34.23
C GLN A 230 15.44 -0.96 -34.59
N HIS A 231 16.33 -0.61 -33.65
CA HIS A 231 17.77 -0.62 -33.90
C HIS A 231 18.34 -2.04 -34.03
N VAL A 232 17.84 -2.99 -33.22
CA VAL A 232 18.24 -4.40 -33.29
C VAL A 232 17.69 -5.11 -34.55
N GLY A 233 16.63 -4.55 -35.15
CA GLY A 233 16.08 -5.04 -36.41
C GLY A 233 14.89 -6.00 -36.25
N GLY A 234 14.03 -5.74 -35.27
CA GLY A 234 12.74 -6.41 -35.08
C GLY A 234 12.71 -7.46 -33.98
N THR A 235 11.53 -8.04 -33.77
CA THR A 235 11.21 -8.85 -32.58
C THR A 235 12.12 -10.06 -32.38
N ARG A 236 12.30 -10.92 -33.40
CA ARG A 236 13.08 -12.16 -33.24
C ARG A 236 14.54 -11.89 -32.85
N LYS A 237 15.21 -10.98 -33.57
CA LYS A 237 16.59 -10.57 -33.28
C LYS A 237 16.71 -9.93 -31.89
N THR A 238 15.68 -9.17 -31.47
CA THR A 238 15.64 -8.56 -30.13
C THR A 238 15.51 -9.62 -29.04
N ILE A 239 14.74 -10.68 -29.28
CA ILE A 239 14.64 -11.80 -28.32
C ILE A 239 16.00 -12.50 -28.18
N GLU A 240 16.64 -12.87 -29.30
CA GLU A 240 17.95 -13.53 -29.30
C GLU A 240 19.02 -12.68 -28.59
N LYS A 241 19.09 -11.38 -28.90
CA LYS A 241 19.98 -10.45 -28.21
C LYS A 241 19.61 -10.31 -26.72
N GLY A 242 18.32 -10.23 -26.40
CA GLY A 242 17.83 -10.10 -25.03
C GLY A 242 18.21 -11.26 -24.14
N LEU A 243 18.23 -12.50 -24.65
CA LEU A 243 18.73 -13.66 -23.91
C LEU A 243 20.22 -13.54 -23.59
N SER A 244 21.03 -13.08 -24.55
CA SER A 244 22.46 -12.85 -24.35
C SER A 244 22.71 -11.77 -23.29
N GLU A 245 22.01 -10.63 -23.39
CA GLU A 245 22.12 -9.54 -22.41
C GLU A 245 21.64 -9.98 -21.02
N LEU A 246 20.53 -10.73 -20.93
CA LEU A 246 20.03 -11.26 -19.65
C LEU A 246 21.02 -12.21 -18.99
N ARG A 247 21.69 -13.09 -19.74
CA ARG A 247 22.75 -13.94 -19.17
C ARG A 247 23.87 -13.10 -18.56
N GLY A 248 24.35 -12.08 -19.28
CA GLY A 248 25.39 -11.18 -18.75
C GLY A 248 24.94 -10.41 -17.50
N VAL A 249 23.68 -9.98 -17.44
CA VAL A 249 23.11 -9.36 -16.24
C VAL A 249 22.94 -10.37 -15.10
N ALA A 250 22.58 -11.62 -15.41
CA ALA A 250 22.46 -12.71 -14.44
C ALA A 250 23.79 -13.06 -13.79
N GLU A 251 24.89 -13.09 -14.55
CA GLU A 251 26.24 -13.31 -14.02
C GLU A 251 26.65 -12.28 -12.97
N ILE A 252 26.23 -11.01 -13.14
CA ILE A 252 26.47 -9.95 -12.16
C ILE A 252 25.54 -10.12 -10.95
N ALA A 253 24.23 -10.27 -11.20
CA ALA A 253 23.23 -10.38 -10.13
C ALA A 253 23.44 -11.59 -9.22
N ASN A 254 23.94 -12.71 -9.76
CA ASN A 254 24.18 -13.95 -9.03
C ASN A 254 25.40 -13.88 -8.09
N GLN A 255 26.24 -12.85 -8.20
CA GLN A 255 27.34 -12.62 -7.25
C GLN A 255 26.83 -12.17 -5.87
N ALA A 256 25.66 -11.52 -5.84
CA ALA A 256 25.04 -11.12 -4.59
C ALA A 256 24.50 -12.36 -3.85
N ARG A 257 24.85 -12.47 -2.57
CA ARG A 257 24.32 -13.47 -1.64
C ARG A 257 23.62 -12.75 -0.51
N ARG A 258 22.69 -13.43 0.16
CA ARG A 258 22.09 -12.90 1.38
C ARG A 258 23.18 -12.73 2.45
N GLU A 259 23.20 -11.57 3.09
CA GLU A 259 24.05 -11.24 4.23
C GLU A 259 23.23 -10.50 5.29
N GLU A 260 23.73 -10.45 6.53
CA GLU A 260 23.07 -9.72 7.60
C GLU A 260 23.03 -8.22 7.27
N ALA A 261 21.83 -7.66 7.31
CA ALA A 261 21.55 -6.24 7.11
C ALA A 261 20.77 -5.71 8.32
N PRO A 262 21.04 -4.47 8.77
CA PRO A 262 20.25 -3.89 9.85
C PRO A 262 18.80 -3.67 9.42
N ILE A 263 17.85 -3.84 10.35
CA ILE A 263 16.41 -3.60 10.09
C ILE A 263 16.14 -2.20 9.53
N SER A 264 17.02 -1.22 9.80
CA SER A 264 16.93 0.13 9.24
C SER A 264 16.90 0.19 7.71
N GLU A 265 17.30 -0.88 7.01
CA GLU A 265 17.26 -0.98 5.55
C GLU A 265 15.94 -1.55 5.00
N ILE A 266 15.00 -1.93 5.87
CA ILE A 266 13.65 -2.33 5.47
C ILE A 266 12.81 -1.07 5.22
N VAL A 267 12.16 -1.04 4.06
CA VAL A 267 11.21 0.00 3.65
C VAL A 267 9.88 -0.67 3.33
N VAL A 268 8.89 -0.47 4.20
CA VAL A 268 7.57 -1.09 4.09
C VAL A 268 6.57 -0.16 3.43
N GLY A 269 6.00 -0.58 2.30
CA GLY A 269 4.77 0.01 1.77
C GLY A 269 3.55 -0.56 2.50
N MET A 270 2.70 0.30 3.05
CA MET A 270 1.47 -0.10 3.74
C MET A 270 0.28 0.21 2.83
N GLN A 271 -0.52 -0.81 2.55
CA GLN A 271 -1.62 -0.70 1.59
C GLN A 271 -2.89 -1.32 2.17
N CYS A 272 -4.05 -0.72 1.89
CA CYS A 272 -5.33 -1.37 2.10
C CYS A 272 -5.86 -1.93 0.78
N GLY A 273 -6.59 -3.05 0.85
CA GLY A 273 -7.38 -3.54 -0.27
C GLY A 273 -8.87 -3.39 -0.01
N GLY A 274 -9.59 -4.50 -0.11
CA GLY A 274 -11.00 -4.56 0.27
C GLY A 274 -11.21 -4.37 1.77
N SER A 275 -11.32 -3.11 2.22
CA SER A 275 -11.60 -2.74 3.61
C SER A 275 -13.04 -3.09 4.05
N ASP A 276 -13.20 -3.30 5.35
CA ASP A 276 -14.45 -3.58 6.06
C ASP A 276 -14.49 -2.83 7.41
N GLY A 277 -15.57 -3.01 8.17
CA GLY A 277 -15.76 -2.37 9.48
C GLY A 277 -14.74 -2.80 10.54
N TYR A 278 -14.06 -3.94 10.34
CA TYR A 278 -13.04 -4.51 11.23
C TYR A 278 -11.65 -3.93 10.96
N SER A 279 -11.40 -3.47 9.73
CA SER A 279 -10.08 -3.01 9.29
C SER A 279 -9.43 -2.02 10.26
N GLY A 280 -10.19 -1.02 10.71
CA GLY A 280 -9.72 0.01 11.64
C GLY A 280 -9.65 -0.40 13.13
N ILE A 281 -10.06 -1.62 13.47
CA ILE A 281 -10.06 -2.13 14.86
C ILE A 281 -9.20 -3.40 15.05
N THR A 282 -8.76 -4.03 13.95
CA THR A 282 -7.89 -5.21 13.96
C THR A 282 -6.59 -4.99 13.19
N ALA A 283 -6.59 -5.23 11.87
CA ALA A 283 -5.38 -5.31 11.06
C ALA A 283 -4.64 -3.97 10.95
N ASN A 284 -5.35 -2.85 10.76
CA ASN A 284 -4.72 -1.55 10.61
C ASN A 284 -4.00 -1.09 11.89
N PRO A 285 -4.59 -1.15 13.10
CA PRO A 285 -3.85 -0.80 14.31
C PRO A 285 -2.72 -1.80 14.65
N ALA A 286 -2.85 -3.10 14.33
CA ALA A 286 -1.75 -4.05 14.47
C ALA A 286 -0.57 -3.72 13.53
N LEU A 287 -0.88 -3.36 12.27
CA LEU A 287 0.11 -2.82 11.33
C LEU A 287 0.71 -1.51 11.81
N GLY A 288 -0.08 -0.62 12.41
CA GLY A 288 0.42 0.60 13.04
C GLY A 288 1.43 0.34 14.15
N HIS A 289 1.17 -0.65 15.00
CA HIS A 289 2.12 -1.05 16.03
C HIS A 289 3.41 -1.64 15.44
N ALA A 290 3.31 -2.50 14.43
CA ALA A 290 4.46 -3.05 13.73
C ALA A 290 5.27 -1.96 12.98
N SER A 291 4.58 -0.97 12.43
CA SER A 291 5.16 0.23 11.80
C SER A 291 6.00 1.01 12.82
N ASP A 292 5.45 1.29 14.00
CA ASP A 292 6.19 1.99 15.06
C ASP A 292 7.43 1.20 15.52
N LEU A 293 7.35 -0.14 15.63
CA LEU A 293 8.51 -0.98 15.93
C LEU A 293 9.60 -0.84 14.85
N LEU A 294 9.24 -0.93 13.57
CA LEU A 294 10.18 -0.76 12.46
C LEU A 294 10.82 0.64 12.47
N VAL A 295 10.03 1.69 12.66
CA VAL A 295 10.51 3.08 12.75
C VAL A 295 11.48 3.25 13.93
N ARG A 296 11.21 2.63 15.08
CA ARG A 296 12.13 2.67 16.25
C ARG A 296 13.48 2.03 15.95
N HIS A 297 13.52 0.98 15.11
CA HIS A 297 14.75 0.38 14.60
C HIS A 297 15.39 1.14 13.42
N GLY A 298 14.87 2.33 13.08
CA GLY A 298 15.40 3.19 12.02
C GLY A 298 14.97 2.82 10.60
N GLY A 299 14.00 1.90 10.45
CA GLY A 299 13.41 1.57 9.16
C GLY A 299 12.46 2.65 8.65
N THR A 300 11.87 2.40 7.48
CA THR A 300 10.94 3.34 6.84
C THR A 300 9.59 2.66 6.59
N THR A 301 8.50 3.38 6.84
CA THR A 301 7.13 2.92 6.56
C THR A 301 6.40 3.97 5.74
N ILE A 302 5.75 3.55 4.67
CA ILE A 302 5.08 4.41 3.70
C ILE A 302 3.59 4.21 3.81
N LEU A 303 2.86 5.25 4.24
CA LEU A 303 1.42 5.34 4.00
C LEU A 303 1.20 6.04 2.66
N SER A 304 0.18 5.62 1.92
CA SER A 304 -0.18 6.23 0.64
C SER A 304 -1.70 6.45 0.59
N GLU A 305 -2.34 6.21 -0.55
CA GLU A 305 -3.79 6.20 -0.70
C GLU A 305 -4.39 7.55 -0.28
N THR A 306 -4.02 8.63 -0.96
CA THR A 306 -4.37 10.01 -0.57
C THR A 306 -5.88 10.24 -0.45
N SER A 307 -6.67 9.61 -1.30
CA SER A 307 -8.12 9.63 -1.18
C SER A 307 -8.66 8.89 0.05
N GLU A 308 -7.88 7.99 0.66
CA GLU A 308 -8.24 7.22 1.86
C GLU A 308 -7.81 7.87 3.17
N ILE A 309 -7.19 9.05 3.13
CA ILE A 309 -6.95 9.85 4.34
C ILE A 309 -7.81 11.12 4.36
N TYR A 310 -8.64 11.34 3.34
CA TYR A 310 -9.46 12.53 3.20
C TYR A 310 -10.47 12.66 4.35
N GLY A 311 -10.44 13.80 5.03
CA GLY A 311 -11.13 14.10 6.28
C GLY A 311 -10.45 13.61 7.56
N ALA A 312 -9.37 12.83 7.45
CA ALA A 312 -8.53 12.41 8.57
C ALA A 312 -7.09 12.95 8.48
N GLU A 313 -6.79 13.81 7.51
CA GLU A 313 -5.45 14.37 7.30
C GLU A 313 -4.94 15.15 8.51
N HIS A 314 -5.85 15.74 9.30
CA HIS A 314 -5.52 16.43 10.55
C HIS A 314 -4.79 15.52 11.56
N LEU A 315 -5.07 14.21 11.56
CA LEU A 315 -4.36 13.24 12.40
C LEU A 315 -2.90 13.06 11.98
N LEU A 316 -2.58 13.31 10.70
CA LEU A 316 -1.22 13.24 10.16
C LEU A 316 -0.51 14.58 10.29
N THR A 317 -1.17 15.69 9.96
CA THR A 317 -0.58 17.04 10.04
C THR A 317 -0.24 17.43 11.47
N ARG A 318 -1.05 17.04 12.46
CA ARG A 318 -0.76 17.34 13.88
C ARG A 318 0.51 16.69 14.38
N ARG A 319 0.83 15.48 13.89
CA ARG A 319 2.07 14.76 14.22
C ARG A 319 3.15 14.87 13.15
N ALA A 320 3.02 15.83 12.23
CA ALA A 320 4.10 16.12 11.30
C ALA A 320 5.36 16.57 12.05
N ALA A 321 6.52 16.13 11.57
CA ALA A 321 7.79 16.46 12.20
C ALA A 321 8.08 17.97 12.16
N THR A 322 7.60 18.64 11.12
CA THR A 322 7.63 20.10 10.97
C THR A 322 6.33 20.61 10.34
N VAL A 323 6.11 21.93 10.40
CA VAL A 323 4.94 22.57 9.77
C VAL A 323 4.97 22.36 8.26
N GLU A 324 6.12 22.50 7.62
CA GLU A 324 6.30 22.39 6.17
C GLU A 324 5.94 20.99 5.66
N ILE A 325 6.23 19.94 6.43
CA ILE A 325 5.83 18.56 6.09
C ILE A 325 4.31 18.43 6.12
N GLY A 326 3.66 19.00 7.14
CA GLY A 326 2.21 19.02 7.23
C GLY A 326 1.55 19.81 6.10
N GLU A 327 2.13 20.96 5.72
CA GLU A 327 1.65 21.78 4.60
C GLU A 327 1.77 21.05 3.26
N LYS A 328 2.87 20.32 3.02
CA LYS A 328 3.03 19.47 1.83
C LYS A 328 1.92 18.43 1.69
N LEU A 329 1.48 17.83 2.80
CA LEU A 329 0.35 16.89 2.77
C LEU A 329 -0.93 17.58 2.32
N ILE A 330 -1.23 18.76 2.86
CA ILE A 330 -2.43 19.53 2.50
C ILE A 330 -2.37 20.05 1.06
N GLU A 331 -1.18 20.40 0.56
CA GLU A 331 -0.98 20.71 -0.86
C GLU A 331 -1.36 19.52 -1.75
N ARG A 332 -1.15 18.28 -1.29
CA ARG A 332 -1.61 17.11 -2.02
C ARG A 332 -3.10 16.90 -1.95
N ILE A 333 -3.74 17.12 -0.80
CA ILE A 333 -5.21 17.12 -0.72
C ILE A 333 -5.83 18.12 -1.71
N ARG A 334 -5.32 19.36 -1.76
CA ARG A 334 -5.82 20.40 -2.67
C ARG A 334 -5.62 20.05 -4.15
N TRP A 335 -4.49 19.42 -4.48
CA TRP A 335 -4.26 18.94 -5.84
C TRP A 335 -5.25 17.84 -6.22
N TRP A 336 -5.60 16.95 -5.29
CA TRP A 336 -6.60 15.92 -5.51
C TRP A 336 -8.02 16.47 -5.65
N GLU A 337 -8.38 17.51 -4.90
CA GLU A 337 -9.62 18.25 -5.08
C GLU A 337 -9.73 18.79 -6.52
N ASP A 338 -8.71 19.51 -7.01
CA ASP A 338 -8.65 19.99 -8.41
C ASP A 338 -8.65 18.82 -9.42
N TYR A 339 -7.85 17.78 -9.16
CA TYR A 339 -7.72 16.63 -10.05
C TYR A 339 -9.04 15.88 -10.21
N THR A 340 -9.80 15.70 -9.13
CA THR A 340 -11.10 15.03 -9.19
C THR A 340 -12.14 15.92 -9.88
N GLU A 341 -12.23 17.20 -9.51
CA GLU A 341 -13.18 18.16 -10.08
C GLU A 341 -13.02 18.28 -11.61
N ARG A 342 -11.79 18.50 -12.09
CA ARG A 342 -11.52 18.66 -13.54
C ARG A 342 -11.75 17.40 -14.36
N ASN A 343 -11.86 16.24 -13.72
CA ASN A 343 -12.16 14.95 -14.35
C ASN A 343 -13.60 14.47 -14.07
N GLY A 344 -14.47 15.32 -13.50
CA GLY A 344 -15.87 14.99 -13.22
C GLY A 344 -16.06 13.97 -12.11
N GLY A 345 -15.10 13.88 -11.17
CA GLY A 345 -15.17 13.05 -9.98
C GLY A 345 -15.20 13.89 -8.69
N GLU A 346 -15.31 13.20 -7.56
CA GLU A 346 -15.30 13.79 -6.22
C GLU A 346 -14.37 12.98 -5.30
N MET A 347 -13.75 13.64 -4.32
CA MET A 347 -12.87 12.97 -3.34
C MET A 347 -13.61 11.99 -2.41
N ASP A 348 -14.90 12.21 -2.14
CA ASP A 348 -15.75 11.30 -1.34
C ASP A 348 -16.36 10.15 -2.17
N ASN A 349 -15.95 9.94 -3.43
CA ASN A 349 -16.41 8.79 -4.22
C ASN A 349 -15.95 7.42 -3.67
N ASN A 350 -15.16 7.40 -2.59
CA ASN A 350 -14.74 6.23 -1.82
C ASN A 350 -15.30 6.41 -0.40
N PRO A 351 -16.22 5.56 0.12
CA PRO A 351 -16.08 4.10 0.09
C PRO A 351 -16.72 3.41 -1.12
N SER A 352 -16.04 2.40 -1.67
CA SER A 352 -16.57 1.56 -2.76
C SER A 352 -17.84 0.78 -2.36
N PRO A 353 -18.64 0.26 -3.32
CA PRO A 353 -19.79 -0.59 -2.99
C PRO A 353 -19.43 -1.80 -2.11
N GLY A 354 -18.21 -2.33 -2.27
CA GLY A 354 -17.68 -3.38 -1.40
C GLY A 354 -17.46 -2.89 0.04
N ASN A 355 -16.85 -1.72 0.22
CA ASN A 355 -16.63 -1.17 1.56
C ASN A 355 -17.96 -0.86 2.27
N LYS A 356 -18.95 -0.33 1.54
CA LYS A 356 -20.31 -0.08 2.05
C LYS A 356 -20.97 -1.37 2.55
N ARG A 357 -20.91 -2.45 1.77
CA ARG A 357 -21.37 -3.79 2.21
C ARG A 357 -20.59 -4.36 3.41
N GLY A 358 -19.38 -3.86 3.67
CA GLY A 358 -18.56 -4.25 4.81
C GLY A 358 -18.76 -3.36 6.05
N GLY A 359 -19.69 -2.40 6.03
CA GLY A 359 -20.05 -1.56 7.18
C GLY A 359 -19.47 -0.14 7.19
N LEU A 360 -18.67 0.25 6.18
CA LEU A 360 -18.10 1.60 6.07
C LEU A 360 -19.02 2.53 5.27
N THR A 361 -19.43 3.65 5.84
CA THR A 361 -20.47 4.52 5.26
C THR A 361 -19.90 5.74 4.54
N THR A 362 -19.04 6.50 5.22
CA THR A 362 -18.50 7.79 4.75
C THR A 362 -16.99 7.70 4.53
N ILE A 363 -16.41 8.60 3.72
CA ILE A 363 -14.95 8.66 3.63
C ILE A 363 -14.31 8.98 4.98
N LEU A 364 -14.91 9.87 5.78
CA LEU A 364 -14.42 10.23 7.13
C LEU A 364 -14.20 8.99 7.99
N GLU A 365 -15.20 8.11 8.05
CA GLU A 365 -15.12 6.86 8.82
C GLU A 365 -14.00 5.95 8.32
N LYS A 366 -13.90 5.78 7.00
CA LYS A 366 -12.90 4.92 6.38
C LYS A 366 -11.50 5.48 6.63
N SER A 367 -11.33 6.80 6.50
CA SER A 367 -10.06 7.48 6.65
C SER A 367 -9.48 7.39 8.06
N LEU A 368 -10.33 7.43 9.10
CA LEU A 368 -9.90 7.18 10.48
C LEU A 368 -9.31 5.77 10.64
N GLY A 369 -9.95 4.77 10.05
CA GLY A 369 -9.43 3.40 10.07
C GLY A 369 -8.16 3.24 9.23
N ALA A 370 -8.07 3.90 8.08
CA ALA A 370 -6.94 3.81 7.16
C ALA A 370 -5.68 4.48 7.73
N THR A 371 -5.82 5.60 8.45
CA THR A 371 -4.71 6.31 9.11
C THR A 371 -4.11 5.50 10.25
N ALA A 372 -4.86 4.60 10.91
CA ALA A 372 -4.34 3.73 11.96
C ALA A 372 -3.17 2.83 11.51
N LYS A 373 -3.06 2.54 10.20
CA LYS A 373 -1.92 1.79 9.62
C LYS A 373 -0.56 2.45 9.91
N SER A 374 -0.54 3.77 10.07
CA SER A 374 0.69 4.53 10.31
C SER A 374 1.19 4.55 11.75
N GLY A 375 0.50 3.87 12.67
CA GLY A 375 0.91 3.83 14.07
C GLY A 375 0.84 5.20 14.73
N THR A 376 1.85 5.55 15.51
CA THR A 376 1.94 6.81 16.26
C THR A 376 3.19 7.63 15.94
N ALA A 377 4.11 7.09 15.13
CA ALA A 377 5.31 7.79 14.66
C ALA A 377 5.01 9.18 14.06
N PRO A 378 5.91 10.17 14.25
CA PRO A 378 5.83 11.44 13.54
C PRO A 378 5.92 11.27 12.02
N LEU A 379 5.14 12.04 11.27
CA LEU A 379 5.24 12.09 9.81
C LEU A 379 6.49 12.89 9.42
N ASN A 380 7.49 12.22 8.87
CA ASN A 380 8.82 12.78 8.56
C ASN A 380 8.98 13.26 7.12
N GLY A 381 8.06 12.92 6.21
CA GLY A 381 8.17 13.29 4.80
C GLY A 381 6.88 13.06 4.02
N VAL A 382 6.69 13.85 2.97
CA VAL A 382 5.59 13.73 2.00
C VAL A 382 6.21 13.76 0.61
N TYR A 383 5.90 12.73 -0.19
CA TYR A 383 6.50 12.45 -1.48
C TYR A 383 5.43 12.35 -2.58
N LEU A 384 5.79 12.66 -3.82
CA LEU A 384 4.97 12.41 -4.99
C LEU A 384 4.96 10.92 -5.36
N PHE A 385 4.01 10.51 -6.20
CA PHE A 385 3.97 9.14 -6.72
C PHE A 385 5.31 8.74 -7.38
N GLY A 386 5.91 7.65 -6.88
CA GLY A 386 7.16 7.10 -7.39
C GLY A 386 8.40 7.95 -7.11
N GLU A 387 8.29 9.02 -6.32
CA GLU A 387 9.43 9.82 -5.90
C GLU A 387 10.31 9.03 -4.93
N LYS A 388 11.62 9.06 -5.15
CA LYS A 388 12.58 8.34 -4.32
C LYS A 388 12.50 8.85 -2.87
N ILE A 389 12.21 7.94 -1.94
CA ILE A 389 12.25 8.26 -0.51
C ILE A 389 13.70 8.33 -0.06
N ASP A 390 14.05 9.46 0.56
CA ASP A 390 15.39 9.80 1.05
C ASP A 390 15.45 10.01 2.57
N THR A 391 14.31 9.88 3.25
CA THR A 391 14.17 10.07 4.71
C THR A 391 13.76 8.77 5.40
N ARG A 392 14.22 8.59 6.65
CA ARG A 392 13.89 7.44 7.50
C ARG A 392 12.67 7.71 8.40
N GLY A 393 12.02 6.65 8.86
CA GLY A 393 10.84 6.70 9.71
C GLY A 393 9.52 6.68 8.95
N PHE A 394 8.45 7.22 9.54
CA PHE A 394 7.14 7.23 8.91
C PHE A 394 7.03 8.35 7.87
N VAL A 395 6.66 8.00 6.64
CA VAL A 395 6.51 8.93 5.51
C VAL A 395 5.20 8.68 4.78
N PHE A 396 4.78 9.68 4.01
CA PHE A 396 3.61 9.62 3.14
C PHE A 396 4.03 9.72 1.68
N MET A 397 3.49 8.87 0.81
CA MET A 397 3.69 8.96 -0.64
C MET A 397 2.33 9.08 -1.33
N ASP A 398 2.15 10.13 -2.12
CA ASP A 398 0.93 10.40 -2.86
C ASP A 398 0.57 9.27 -3.83
N SER A 399 -0.67 8.77 -3.75
CA SER A 399 -1.18 7.77 -4.68
C SER A 399 -2.72 7.72 -4.72
N PRO A 400 -3.30 7.17 -5.80
CA PRO A 400 -4.70 6.73 -5.80
C PRO A 400 -4.90 5.55 -4.83
N GLY A 401 -6.11 5.39 -4.27
CA GLY A 401 -6.48 4.21 -3.47
C GLY A 401 -6.69 2.91 -4.28
N PHE A 402 -6.25 2.84 -5.54
CA PHE A 402 -6.35 1.62 -6.35
C PHE A 402 -5.11 0.74 -6.15
N ASP A 403 -5.29 -0.43 -5.52
CA ASP A 403 -4.21 -1.22 -4.91
C ASP A 403 -2.98 -1.44 -5.82
N PRO A 404 -3.11 -1.97 -7.06
CA PRO A 404 -1.95 -2.22 -7.91
C PRO A 404 -1.22 -0.93 -8.30
N CYS A 405 -1.97 0.16 -8.47
CA CYS A 405 -1.42 1.46 -8.81
C CYS A 405 -0.66 2.07 -7.64
N SER A 406 -1.28 2.09 -6.46
CA SER A 406 -0.66 2.60 -5.23
C SER A 406 0.65 1.87 -4.92
N VAL A 407 0.63 0.54 -4.93
CA VAL A 407 1.81 -0.28 -4.64
C VAL A 407 2.89 -0.12 -5.71
N THR A 408 2.52 0.07 -6.98
CA THR A 408 3.49 0.42 -8.03
C THR A 408 4.26 1.69 -7.67
N GLY A 409 3.58 2.72 -7.16
CA GLY A 409 4.23 3.93 -6.66
C GLY A 409 5.14 3.66 -5.47
N GLN A 410 4.69 2.86 -4.50
CA GLN A 410 5.47 2.52 -3.29
C GLN A 410 6.76 1.78 -3.65
N VAL A 411 6.66 0.78 -4.52
CA VAL A 411 7.82 0.03 -5.01
C VAL A 411 8.76 0.95 -5.80
N ALA A 412 8.25 1.79 -6.70
CA ALA A 412 9.09 2.76 -7.41
C ALA A 412 9.82 3.71 -6.44
N SER A 413 9.18 4.09 -5.33
CA SER A 413 9.75 4.97 -4.30
C SER A 413 10.80 4.29 -3.41
N GLY A 414 10.89 2.96 -3.45
CA GLY A 414 11.91 2.16 -2.78
C GLY A 414 11.40 1.10 -1.80
N ALA A 415 10.09 0.84 -1.73
CA ALA A 415 9.54 -0.18 -0.86
C ALA A 415 10.06 -1.59 -1.23
N ASN A 416 10.85 -2.17 -0.33
CA ASN A 416 11.38 -3.53 -0.46
C ASN A 416 10.57 -4.59 0.31
N LEU A 417 9.49 -4.19 0.96
CA LEU A 417 8.45 -5.07 1.51
C LEU A 417 7.08 -4.37 1.40
N ILE A 418 6.00 -5.11 1.13
CA ILE A 418 4.63 -4.58 1.17
C ILE A 418 3.84 -5.32 2.25
N VAL A 419 3.03 -4.59 3.02
CA VAL A 419 2.05 -5.17 3.93
C VAL A 419 0.67 -4.67 3.53
N PHE A 420 -0.22 -5.63 3.26
CA PHE A 420 -1.50 -5.40 2.63
C PHE A 420 -2.64 -5.91 3.51
N THR A 421 -3.51 -5.00 3.95
CA THR A 421 -4.65 -5.35 4.81
C THR A 421 -5.90 -5.58 3.98
N THR A 422 -6.66 -6.64 4.28
CA THR A 422 -7.94 -6.88 3.60
C THR A 422 -8.96 -7.58 4.50
N GLY A 423 -10.21 -7.13 4.45
CA GLY A 423 -11.35 -7.76 5.11
C GLY A 423 -12.31 -8.47 4.16
N ARG A 424 -12.09 -8.30 2.85
CA ARG A 424 -12.94 -8.85 1.80
C ARG A 424 -12.23 -9.85 0.89
N GLY A 425 -11.01 -10.25 1.23
CA GLY A 425 -10.27 -11.25 0.47
C GLY A 425 -9.71 -10.74 -0.85
N SER A 426 -9.19 -9.50 -0.88
CA SER A 426 -8.51 -9.02 -2.09
C SER A 426 -7.26 -9.87 -2.32
N VAL A 427 -7.24 -10.59 -3.44
CA VAL A 427 -6.10 -11.40 -3.86
C VAL A 427 -5.17 -10.52 -4.68
N SER A 428 -3.96 -10.31 -4.19
CA SER A 428 -2.93 -9.48 -4.83
C SER A 428 -1.56 -9.96 -4.41
N GLY A 429 -0.57 -9.61 -5.20
CA GLY A 429 0.84 -9.81 -4.90
C GLY A 429 1.67 -9.03 -5.89
N TRP A 430 2.92 -8.75 -5.55
CA TRP A 430 3.74 -7.82 -6.31
C TRP A 430 5.10 -8.43 -6.58
N LYS A 431 5.67 -8.04 -7.72
CA LYS A 431 7.06 -8.29 -8.07
C LYS A 431 7.69 -6.94 -8.46
N PRO A 432 8.94 -6.68 -8.04
CA PRO A 432 9.88 -7.58 -7.38
C PRO A 432 9.73 -7.64 -5.85
N THR A 433 8.76 -6.93 -5.26
CA THR A 433 8.67 -6.75 -3.81
C THR A 433 7.68 -7.73 -3.17
N PRO A 434 8.10 -8.54 -2.17
CA PRO A 434 7.21 -9.48 -1.50
C PRO A 434 6.08 -8.75 -0.77
N GLY A 435 4.88 -9.32 -0.82
CA GLY A 435 3.67 -8.77 -0.19
C GLY A 435 3.11 -9.68 0.88
N ILE A 436 3.06 -9.21 2.13
CA ILE A 436 2.43 -9.88 3.27
C ILE A 436 0.96 -9.47 3.31
N LYS A 437 0.05 -10.42 3.13
CA LYS A 437 -1.40 -10.19 3.21
C LYS A 437 -1.93 -10.55 4.59
N ILE A 438 -2.58 -9.59 5.23
CA ILE A 438 -3.13 -9.76 6.58
C ILE A 438 -4.65 -9.59 6.59
N ALA A 439 -5.34 -10.56 7.20
CA ALA A 439 -6.79 -10.63 7.26
C ALA A 439 -7.36 -9.80 8.43
N THR A 440 -8.42 -9.04 8.20
CA THR A 440 -9.06 -8.22 9.26
C THR A 440 -10.01 -9.01 10.17
N ASN A 441 -10.47 -10.18 9.73
CA ASN A 441 -11.43 -11.01 10.46
C ASN A 441 -11.15 -12.51 10.26
N SER A 442 -11.37 -13.29 11.32
CA SER A 442 -11.03 -14.72 11.38
C SER A 442 -11.89 -15.59 10.46
N GLU A 443 -13.12 -15.16 10.14
CA GLU A 443 -14.00 -15.88 9.21
C GLU A 443 -13.42 -15.86 7.79
N MET A 444 -13.02 -14.68 7.31
CA MET A 444 -12.38 -14.54 6.00
C MET A 444 -11.05 -15.28 5.98
N TYR A 445 -10.23 -15.14 7.03
CA TYR A 445 -8.98 -15.89 7.16
C TYR A 445 -9.20 -17.40 7.05
N GLY A 446 -10.19 -17.96 7.77
CA GLY A 446 -10.50 -19.39 7.71
C GLY A 446 -10.87 -19.88 6.31
N ARG A 447 -11.59 -19.06 5.53
CA ARG A 447 -11.96 -19.40 4.14
C ARG A 447 -10.83 -19.21 3.12
N MET A 448 -9.89 -18.32 3.40
CA MET A 448 -8.85 -17.86 2.45
C MET A 448 -7.44 -17.99 3.03
N SER A 449 -7.21 -18.99 3.89
CA SER A 449 -5.95 -19.16 4.61
C SER A 449 -4.78 -19.49 3.67
N ASP A 450 -5.05 -20.05 2.49
CA ASP A 450 -4.06 -20.27 1.44
C ASP A 450 -3.61 -18.96 0.77
N ASP A 451 -4.38 -17.88 0.89
CA ASP A 451 -4.05 -16.56 0.37
C ASP A 451 -3.48 -15.61 1.44
N MET A 452 -3.79 -15.82 2.73
CA MET A 452 -3.51 -14.88 3.82
C MET A 452 -2.33 -15.32 4.69
N ASP A 453 -1.34 -14.46 4.83
CA ASP A 453 -0.12 -14.73 5.61
C ASP A 453 -0.34 -14.61 7.13
N LEU A 454 -1.31 -13.79 7.57
CA LEU A 454 -1.60 -13.58 9.00
C LEU A 454 -3.09 -13.30 9.26
N ASN A 455 -3.62 -13.87 10.35
CA ASN A 455 -4.93 -13.53 10.90
C ASN A 455 -4.80 -12.42 11.94
N CYS A 456 -5.49 -11.29 11.74
CA CYS A 456 -5.66 -10.26 12.78
C CYS A 456 -7.07 -10.27 13.38
N GLY A 457 -7.97 -11.12 12.90
CA GLY A 457 -9.34 -11.24 13.43
C GLY A 457 -9.41 -11.81 14.85
N ASP A 458 -8.38 -12.54 15.27
CA ASP A 458 -8.19 -13.07 16.62
C ASP A 458 -8.03 -11.99 17.69
N ILE A 459 -7.70 -10.75 17.31
CA ILE A 459 -7.83 -9.57 18.19
C ILE A 459 -9.26 -9.46 18.72
N VAL A 460 -10.25 -9.69 17.86
CA VAL A 460 -11.67 -9.64 18.23
C VAL A 460 -12.16 -11.00 18.73
N THR A 461 -11.85 -12.09 18.04
CA THR A 461 -12.45 -13.40 18.34
C THR A 461 -11.82 -14.10 19.55
N GLU A 462 -10.55 -13.83 19.84
CA GLU A 462 -9.77 -14.49 20.90
C GLU A 462 -9.23 -13.48 21.93
N GLY A 463 -9.42 -12.18 21.71
CA GLY A 463 -8.98 -11.13 22.62
C GLY A 463 -7.47 -10.89 22.60
N VAL A 464 -6.78 -11.25 21.51
CA VAL A 464 -5.35 -10.96 21.33
C VAL A 464 -5.13 -9.44 21.39
N ALA A 465 -4.11 -9.00 22.14
CA ALA A 465 -3.79 -7.58 22.20
C ALA A 465 -3.27 -7.08 20.85
N ILE A 466 -3.62 -5.84 20.48
CA ILE A 466 -3.14 -5.20 19.24
C ILE A 466 -1.62 -5.16 19.21
N GLU A 467 -1.00 -4.91 20.36
CA GLU A 467 0.45 -4.86 20.54
C GLU A 467 1.11 -6.22 20.28
N ASP A 468 0.51 -7.30 20.79
CA ASP A 468 1.02 -8.66 20.58
C ASP A 468 0.89 -9.07 19.12
N LYS A 469 -0.25 -8.78 18.48
CA LYS A 469 -0.44 -9.01 17.04
C LYS A 469 0.52 -8.16 16.19
N GLY A 470 0.80 -6.93 16.62
CA GLY A 470 1.78 -6.06 15.97
C GLY A 470 3.20 -6.59 16.07
N ARG A 471 3.59 -7.19 17.21
CA ARG A 471 4.88 -7.88 17.36
C ARG A 471 4.98 -9.11 16.48
N GLU A 472 3.93 -9.91 16.42
CA GLU A 472 3.87 -11.08 15.52
C GLU A 472 4.06 -10.67 14.05
N LEU A 473 3.37 -9.61 13.62
CA LEU A 473 3.52 -9.06 12.27
C LEU A 473 4.93 -8.51 12.01
N PHE A 474 5.53 -7.80 12.98
CA PHE A 474 6.90 -7.32 12.88
C PHE A 474 7.90 -8.46 12.69
N GLU A 475 7.75 -9.57 13.42
CA GLU A 475 8.58 -10.76 13.23
C GLU A 475 8.36 -11.40 11.86
N LEU A 476 7.11 -11.44 11.37
CA LEU A 476 6.82 -11.91 10.01
C LEU A 476 7.48 -11.03 8.94
N MET A 477 7.48 -9.70 9.11
CA MET A 477 8.19 -8.78 8.21
C MET A 477 9.68 -9.12 8.10
N ILE A 478 10.34 -9.41 9.22
CA ILE A 478 11.77 -9.77 9.25
C ILE A 478 12.02 -11.10 8.54
N ARG A 479 11.19 -12.12 8.80
CA ARG A 479 11.35 -13.43 8.15
C ARG A 479 11.15 -13.34 6.63
N VAL A 480 10.14 -12.62 6.19
CA VAL A 480 9.87 -12.41 4.75
C VAL A 480 10.97 -11.59 4.09
N ALA A 481 11.44 -10.52 4.73
CA ALA A 481 12.60 -9.76 4.26
C ALA A 481 13.86 -10.65 4.14
N SER A 482 14.01 -11.61 5.06
CA SER A 482 15.10 -12.59 5.09
C SER A 482 14.98 -13.74 4.09
N GLY A 483 13.86 -13.84 3.36
CA GLY A 483 13.66 -14.80 2.27
C GLY A 483 12.54 -15.81 2.46
N GLU A 484 11.79 -15.77 3.56
CA GLU A 484 10.52 -16.51 3.65
C GLU A 484 9.57 -16.01 2.54
N ARG A 485 8.97 -16.94 1.79
CA ARG A 485 8.04 -16.62 0.70
C ARG A 485 6.65 -16.37 1.26
N THR A 486 6.00 -15.31 0.80
CA THR A 486 4.58 -15.07 1.15
C THR A 486 3.66 -15.94 0.30
N LYS A 487 2.41 -16.10 0.74
CA LYS A 487 1.39 -16.87 0.00
C LYS A 487 1.21 -16.39 -1.43
N SER A 488 1.24 -15.08 -1.67
CA SER A 488 1.20 -14.54 -3.04
C SER A 488 2.42 -14.93 -3.88
N GLU A 489 3.60 -15.01 -3.29
CA GLU A 489 4.80 -15.42 -4.02
C GLU A 489 4.74 -16.90 -4.36
N GLU A 490 4.28 -17.75 -3.44
CA GLU A 490 4.06 -19.19 -3.67
C GLU A 490 3.06 -19.42 -4.82
N LEU A 491 1.98 -18.64 -4.86
CA LEU A 491 0.96 -18.67 -5.90
C LEU A 491 1.37 -18.01 -7.23
N GLY A 492 2.51 -17.29 -7.25
CA GLY A 492 3.06 -16.69 -8.46
C GLY A 492 2.50 -15.32 -8.85
N PHE A 493 1.79 -14.63 -7.96
CA PHE A 493 1.28 -13.26 -8.17
C PHE A 493 2.40 -12.25 -8.50
N GLY A 494 2.02 -11.09 -9.03
CA GLY A 494 2.94 -10.00 -9.40
C GLY A 494 3.23 -9.88 -10.89
N GLY A 495 2.52 -10.62 -11.75
CA GLY A 495 2.68 -10.59 -13.20
C GLY A 495 1.84 -9.54 -13.93
N VAL A 496 0.82 -8.98 -13.28
CA VAL A 496 -0.10 -7.97 -13.86
C VAL A 496 -0.30 -6.74 -12.97
N GLU A 497 0.32 -6.74 -11.78
CA GLU A 497 0.10 -5.75 -10.72
C GLU A 497 1.06 -4.55 -10.83
N PHE A 498 1.95 -4.52 -11.83
CA PHE A 498 2.66 -3.30 -12.22
C PHE A 498 1.74 -2.40 -13.04
N VAL A 499 1.18 -1.40 -12.38
CA VAL A 499 0.19 -0.48 -12.95
C VAL A 499 0.62 0.97 -12.67
N PRO A 500 1.45 1.59 -13.52
CA PRO A 500 1.81 3.00 -13.36
C PRO A 500 0.58 3.91 -13.36
N TRP A 501 0.61 4.97 -12.55
CA TRP A 501 -0.48 5.94 -12.55
C TRP A 501 -0.48 6.76 -13.84
N GLN A 502 -1.56 6.65 -14.60
CA GLN A 502 -1.78 7.41 -15.81
C GLN A 502 -2.50 8.73 -15.48
N ILE A 503 -1.80 9.85 -15.63
CA ILE A 503 -2.33 11.20 -15.43
C ILE A 503 -2.35 11.94 -16.77
N GLY A 504 -3.52 12.49 -17.11
CA GLY A 504 -3.72 13.30 -18.31
C GLY A 504 -4.27 12.54 -19.52
N ALA A 505 -4.46 13.26 -20.62
CA ALA A 505 -5.07 12.72 -21.84
C ALA A 505 -4.12 11.78 -22.59
N VAL A 506 -4.73 10.80 -23.28
CA VAL A 506 -4.09 9.95 -24.28
C VAL A 506 -4.64 10.35 -25.65
N MET A 507 -3.76 10.59 -26.61
CA MET A 507 -4.09 11.00 -27.98
C MET A 507 -4.26 9.84 -28.94
#